data_AF-A0A5C1A9W3-F1
#
_entry.id   AF-A0A5C1A9W3-F1
#
_cell.length_a   1.000
_cell.length_b   1.000
_cell.length_c   1.000
_cell.angle_alpha   90.00
_cell.angle_beta   90.00
_cell.angle_gamma   90.00
#
_symmetry.space_group_name_H-M   'P 1'
#
loop_
_entity.id
_entity.type
_entity.pdbx_description
1 polymer ?
#
loop_
_entity_poly.entity_id
_entity_poly.type
_entity_poly.pdbx_seq_one_letter_code
_entity_poly.pdbx_strand_id
1 'polypeptide(L)'
;MWWRPCQAKPAAVAKVPAAKAKKLSYKEQQELEGMEATIHAAEEQVTVRQAEVERAATAGHAVLTEACRVLEEAEQAVAKLYARWEELEAKRNG
;
A
#
# COMPACT_ATOMS: atom_id res chain seq x y z
N MET A 1 -14.95 -30.24 -28.04
CA MET A 1 -14.00 -30.92 -27.13
C MET A 1 -14.25 -30.39 -25.74
N TRP A 2 -14.70 -31.26 -24.85
CA TRP A 2 -15.20 -30.92 -23.52
C TRP A 2 -14.01 -30.86 -22.57
N TRP A 3 -13.71 -29.69 -22.03
CA TRP A 3 -12.65 -29.53 -21.03
C TRP A 3 -13.19 -29.86 -19.64
N ARG A 4 -12.47 -30.73 -18.93
CA ARG A 4 -12.74 -31.17 -17.56
C ARG A 4 -11.90 -30.32 -16.59
N PRO A 5 -12.48 -29.76 -15.51
CA PRO A 5 -11.72 -29.06 -14.48
C PRO A 5 -10.95 -30.05 -13.60
N CYS A 6 -9.65 -29.79 -13.39
CA CYS A 6 -8.83 -30.47 -12.40
C CYS A 6 -9.11 -29.86 -11.01
N GLN A 7 -10.00 -30.48 -10.24
CA GLN A 7 -10.30 -30.04 -8.87
C GLN A 7 -9.15 -30.46 -7.93
N ALA A 8 -8.39 -29.48 -7.43
CA ALA A 8 -7.45 -29.68 -6.32
C ALA A 8 -8.17 -29.52 -4.98
N LYS A 9 -7.97 -30.46 -4.05
CA LYS A 9 -8.53 -30.45 -2.69
C LYS A 9 -7.79 -29.41 -1.83
N PRO A 10 -8.47 -28.57 -1.04
CA PRO A 10 -7.78 -27.67 -0.12
C PRO A 10 -7.21 -28.45 1.07
N ALA A 11 -5.90 -28.32 1.29
CA ALA A 11 -5.25 -28.77 2.50
C ALA A 11 -5.70 -27.88 3.67
N ALA A 12 -6.13 -28.50 4.76
CA ALA A 12 -6.55 -27.80 5.97
C ALA A 12 -5.38 -27.04 6.59
N VAL A 13 -5.43 -25.71 6.56
CA VAL A 13 -4.47 -24.84 7.24
C VAL A 13 -4.81 -24.87 8.74
N ALA A 14 -3.89 -25.39 9.55
CA ALA A 14 -3.98 -25.35 11.00
C ALA A 14 -4.05 -23.88 11.46
N LYS A 15 -5.11 -23.52 12.19
CA LYS A 15 -5.27 -22.19 12.79
C LYS A 15 -4.22 -22.03 13.90
N VAL A 16 -3.16 -21.28 13.62
CA VAL A 16 -2.27 -20.74 14.65
C VAL A 16 -3.13 -19.86 15.57
N PRO A 17 -3.06 -20.02 16.91
CA PRO A 17 -3.81 -19.16 17.81
C PRO A 17 -3.37 -17.72 17.59
N ALA A 18 -4.31 -16.86 17.20
CA ALA A 18 -4.06 -15.43 17.05
C ALA A 18 -3.52 -14.90 18.38
N ALA A 19 -2.25 -14.54 18.41
CA ALA A 19 -1.67 -13.84 19.55
C ALA A 19 -2.54 -12.62 19.81
N LYS A 20 -3.03 -12.46 21.05
CA LYS A 20 -3.85 -11.31 21.44
C LYS A 20 -3.18 -10.04 20.93
N ALA A 21 -3.90 -9.26 20.12
CA ALA A 21 -3.38 -8.01 19.59
C ALA A 21 -2.89 -7.16 20.77
N LYS A 22 -1.59 -6.80 20.76
CA LYS A 22 -1.06 -5.89 21.77
C LYS A 22 -1.63 -4.51 21.48
N LYS A 23 -2.17 -3.86 22.52
CA LYS A 23 -2.54 -2.44 22.49
C LYS A 23 -1.38 -1.60 21.95
N LEU A 24 -1.69 -0.48 21.32
CA LEU A 24 -0.71 0.46 20.79
C LEU A 24 0.31 0.89 21.85
N SER A 25 1.59 0.82 21.50
CA SER A 25 2.66 1.49 22.24
C SER A 25 2.58 3.02 22.07
N TYR A 26 3.26 3.78 22.93
CA TYR A 26 3.29 5.25 22.84
C TYR A 26 3.80 5.75 21.47
N LYS A 27 4.82 5.09 20.91
CA LYS A 27 5.35 5.45 19.58
C LYS A 27 4.33 5.20 18.47
N GLU A 28 3.59 4.11 18.57
CA GLU A 28 2.54 3.77 17.60
C GLU A 28 1.33 4.71 17.72
N GLN A 29 1.04 5.24 18.91
CA GLN A 29 0.03 6.29 19.10
C GLN A 29 0.44 7.57 18.38
N GLN A 30 1.68 8.03 18.60
CA GLN A 30 2.22 9.21 17.90
C GLN A 30 2.26 9.02 16.38
N GLU A 31 2.61 7.81 15.94
CA GLU A 31 2.58 7.47 14.52
C GLU A 31 1.17 7.57 13.94
N LEU A 32 0.17 7.00 14.62
CA LEU A 32 -1.22 7.03 14.19
C LEU A 32 -1.77 8.47 14.17
N GLU A 33 -1.44 9.29 15.16
CA GLU A 33 -1.82 10.71 15.24
C GLU A 33 -1.29 11.53 14.05
N GLY A 34 -0.08 11.23 13.55
CA GLY A 34 0.52 11.89 12.39
C GLY A 34 0.23 11.21 11.05
N MET A 35 -0.44 10.05 11.05
CA MET A 35 -0.58 9.21 9.86
C MET A 35 -1.39 9.88 8.76
N GLU A 36 -2.50 10.53 9.09
CA GLU A 36 -3.38 11.18 8.12
C GLU A 36 -2.65 12.28 7.34
N ALA A 37 -1.92 13.16 8.04
CA ALA A 37 -1.12 14.20 7.40
C ALA A 37 0.00 13.61 6.52
N THR A 38 0.59 12.49 6.95
CA THR A 38 1.63 11.79 6.18
C THR A 38 1.06 11.17 4.90
N ILE A 39 -0.13 10.57 4.97
CA ILE A 39 -0.86 10.03 3.82
C ILE A 39 -1.18 11.16 2.84
N HIS A 40 -1.78 12.25 3.31
CA HIS A 40 -2.14 13.38 2.45
C HIS A 40 -0.92 13.97 1.72
N ALA A 41 0.20 14.15 2.42
CA ALA A 41 1.44 14.61 1.80
C ALA A 41 1.95 13.63 0.73
N ALA A 42 1.83 12.32 0.95
CA ALA A 42 2.21 11.31 -0.03
C ALA A 42 1.27 11.31 -1.26
N GLU A 43 -0.03 11.53 -1.07
CA GLU A 43 -1.01 11.68 -2.15
C GLU A 43 -0.76 12.93 -3.00
N GLU A 44 -0.35 14.04 -2.36
CA GLU A 44 0.11 15.23 -3.08
C GLU A 44 1.34 14.91 -3.95
N GLN A 45 2.27 14.09 -3.46
CA GLN A 45 3.41 13.65 -4.27
C GLN A 45 2.96 12.82 -5.47
N VAL A 46 2.00 11.89 -5.30
CA VAL A 46 1.42 11.15 -6.43
C VAL A 46 0.85 12.10 -7.47
N THR A 47 0.09 13.12 -7.04
CA THR A 47 -0.46 14.14 -7.94
C THR A 47 0.62 14.88 -8.72
N VAL A 48 1.73 15.25 -8.04
CA VAL A 48 2.88 15.90 -8.69
C VAL A 48 3.53 14.96 -9.71
N ARG A 49 3.78 13.69 -9.37
CA ARG A 49 4.40 12.72 -10.29
C ARG A 49 3.50 12.40 -11.47
N GLN A 50 2.18 12.38 -11.30
CA GLN A 50 1.23 12.24 -12.39
C GLN A 50 1.41 13.37 -13.42
N ALA A 51 1.51 14.62 -12.96
CA ALA A 51 1.75 15.76 -13.84
C ALA A 51 3.13 15.71 -14.52
N GLU A 52 4.13 15.11 -13.87
CA GLU A 52 5.45 14.87 -14.48
C GLU A 52 5.38 13.83 -15.60
N VAL A 53 4.63 12.75 -15.42
CA VAL A 53 4.37 11.75 -16.48
C VAL A 53 3.73 12.40 -17.71
N GLU A 54 2.71 13.25 -17.50
CA GLU A 54 2.06 13.98 -18.60
C GLU A 54 3.04 14.89 -19.36
N ARG A 55 3.93 15.59 -18.64
CA ARG A 55 4.99 16.39 -19.27
C ARG A 55 6.01 15.53 -20.00
N ALA A 56 6.38 14.39 -19.42
CA ALA A 56 7.37 13.47 -19.98
C ALA A 56 6.90 12.77 -21.27
N ALA A 57 5.59 12.69 -21.52
CA ALA A 57 5.01 12.07 -22.70
C ALA A 57 5.57 12.62 -24.03
N THR A 58 6.00 13.89 -24.04
CA THR A 58 6.59 14.54 -25.22
C THR A 58 8.12 14.68 -25.15
N ALA A 59 8.75 14.33 -24.02
CA ALA A 59 10.18 14.48 -23.77
C ALA A 59 11.03 13.27 -24.23
N GLY A 60 10.39 12.15 -24.57
CA GLY A 60 11.03 10.95 -25.10
C GLY A 60 10.91 9.72 -24.19
N HIS A 61 11.12 8.54 -24.78
CA HIS A 61 10.82 7.26 -24.13
C HIS A 61 11.55 7.06 -22.79
N ALA A 62 12.85 7.33 -22.72
CA ALA A 62 13.63 7.16 -21.49
C ALA A 62 13.12 8.04 -20.34
N VAL A 63 12.75 9.30 -20.64
CA VAL A 63 12.22 10.25 -19.66
C VAL A 63 10.84 9.81 -19.18
N LEU A 64 9.98 9.37 -20.11
CA LEU A 64 8.65 8.85 -19.78
C LEU A 64 8.74 7.58 -18.91
N THR A 65 9.61 6.64 -19.25
CA THR A 65 9.81 5.42 -18.47
C THR A 65 10.25 5.72 -17.04
N GLU A 66 11.18 6.65 -16.87
CA GLU A 66 11.63 7.06 -15.53
C GLU A 66 10.52 7.76 -14.75
N ALA A 67 9.78 8.68 -15.38
CA ALA A 67 8.64 9.35 -14.74
C ALA A 67 7.56 8.36 -14.27
N CYS A 68 7.25 7.35 -15.09
CA CYS A 68 6.31 6.29 -14.72
C CYS A 68 6.81 5.43 -13.56
N ARG A 69 8.09 5.03 -13.56
CA ARG A 69 8.71 4.29 -12.46
C ARG A 69 8.60 5.07 -11.14
N VAL A 70 8.88 6.36 -11.22
CA VAL A 70 8.84 7.27 -10.08
C VAL A 70 7.41 7.51 -9.55
N LEU A 71 6.42 7.59 -10.44
CA LEU A 71 5.01 7.63 -10.05
C LEU A 71 4.60 6.35 -9.31
N GLU A 72 4.96 5.18 -9.85
CA GLU A 72 4.65 3.89 -9.24
C GLU A 72 5.24 3.78 -7.81
N GLU A 73 6.47 4.28 -7.59
CA GLU A 73 7.07 4.33 -6.26
C GLU A 73 6.27 5.20 -5.27
N ALA A 74 5.73 6.33 -5.73
CA ALA A 74 4.90 7.21 -4.91
C ALA A 74 3.55 6.56 -4.57
N GLU A 75 2.90 5.91 -5.53
CA GLU A 75 1.65 5.17 -5.32
C GLU A 75 1.86 4.00 -4.33
N GLN A 76 2.96 3.26 -4.46
CA GLN A 76 3.33 2.21 -3.51
C GLN A 76 3.59 2.75 -2.10
N ALA A 77 4.13 3.97 -1.97
CA ALA A 77 4.34 4.61 -0.67
C ALA A 77 2.99 4.92 0.00
N VAL A 78 2.04 5.48 -0.74
CA VAL A 78 0.66 5.72 -0.26
C VAL A 78 0.01 4.41 0.20
N ALA A 79 0.10 3.35 -0.62
CA ALA A 79 -0.47 2.04 -0.28
C ALA A 79 0.13 1.45 1.01
N LYS A 80 1.45 1.60 1.22
CA LYS A 80 2.12 1.15 2.45
C LYS A 80 1.66 1.95 3.67
N LEU A 81 1.46 3.26 3.53
CA LEU A 81 0.97 4.11 4.62
C LEU A 81 -0.46 3.74 5.01
N TYR A 82 -1.34 3.49 4.04
CA TYR A 82 -2.69 2.99 4.34
C TYR A 82 -2.67 1.62 5.02
N ALA A 83 -1.87 0.67 4.54
CA ALA A 83 -1.74 -0.63 5.20
C ALA A 83 -1.24 -0.48 6.65
N ARG A 84 -0.27 0.41 6.89
CA ARG A 84 0.22 0.71 8.23
C ARG A 84 -0.84 1.37 9.11
N TRP A 85 -1.62 2.29 8.57
CA TRP A 85 -2.74 2.91 9.26
C TRP A 85 -3.77 1.86 9.69
N GLU A 86 -4.17 0.96 8.79
CA GLU A 86 -5.10 -0.14 9.08
C GLU A 86 -4.58 -1.05 10.19
N GLU A 87 -3.28 -1.40 10.19
CA GLU A 87 -2.66 -2.17 11.27
C GLU A 87 -2.75 -1.46 12.62
N LEU A 88 -2.47 -0.16 12.66
CA LEU A 88 -2.50 0.65 13.88
C LEU A 88 -3.94 0.81 14.41
N GLU A 89 -4.89 1.04 13.51
CA GLU A 89 -6.33 1.10 13.81
C GLU A 89 -6.84 -0.23 14.37
N ALA A 90 -6.46 -1.36 13.76
CA ALA A 90 -6.81 -2.69 14.26
C ALA A 90 -6.26 -2.94 15.67
N LYS A 91 -5.05 -2.48 15.98
CA LYS A 91 -4.46 -2.55 17.33
C LYS A 91 -5.11 -1.59 18.33
N ARG A 92 -5.64 -0.45 17.88
CA ARG A 92 -6.37 0.50 18.73
C ARG A 92 -7.72 -0.06 19.17
N ASN A 93 -8.38 -0.77 18.26
CA ASN A 93 -9.76 -1.23 18.43
C ASN A 93 -9.86 -2.68 18.97
N GLY A 94 -8.73 -3.38 19.11
CA GLY A 94 -8.62 -4.74 19.68
C GLY A 94 -8.12 -4.76 21.13
#